data_AF-A0A7C5D5Q0-F1
#
_entry.id   AF-A0A7C5D5Q0-F1
#
_cell.length_a   1.000
_cell.length_b   1.000
_cell.length_c   1.000
_cell.angle_alpha   90.00
_cell.angle_beta   90.00
_cell.angle_gamma   90.00
#
_symmetry.space_group_name_H-M   'P 1'
#
loop_
_entity.id
_entity.type
_entity.pdbx_description
1 polymer ?
#
loop_
_entity_poly.entity_id
_entity_poly.type
_entity_poly.pdbx_seq_one_letter_code
_entity_poly.pdbx_strand_id
1 'polypeptide(L)'
;MINTNSEKRYLFLLLVIPFFIYAQKLPNPIINQALALKLYDSHVWKSLLHVKSNVPSINDSTFLLSHSNFSLKNELQMTIKSFFNTNAQNNNHGICKYPARFFWLKKKLNLNDDDFPKPKCKLFHQYLKKTGAKNIQLVFVSENTSSPSSMMGHVFFKLTGYDASHTKLEHAVSFFTVIDTINPLVLMVKSTITGMKGFFILRPYKEQIERYLKEENRNIWEYSLNLSEEEQQLIYYHFWELKDVNIKYL
;
A
#
# COMPACT_ATOMS: atom_id res chain seq x y z
N MET A 1 -87.57 -0.15 15.63
CA MET A 1 -86.27 0.23 15.02
C MET A 1 -85.39 0.74 16.14
N ILE A 2 -84.43 -0.08 16.57
CA ILE A 2 -83.50 0.21 17.66
C ILE A 2 -82.19 0.62 17.01
N ASN A 3 -81.63 1.77 17.40
CA ASN A 3 -80.32 2.22 16.96
C ASN A 3 -79.49 2.58 18.20
N THR A 4 -78.44 1.82 18.50
CA THR A 4 -77.41 2.20 19.47
C THR A 4 -76.02 1.86 18.91
N ASN A 5 -75.24 2.91 18.70
CA ASN A 5 -73.87 2.90 18.19
C ASN A 5 -72.91 2.22 19.19
N SER A 6 -72.04 1.35 18.67
CA SER A 6 -70.91 0.75 19.39
C SER A 6 -69.62 1.48 18.99
N GLU A 7 -69.05 2.27 19.91
CA GLU A 7 -67.74 2.89 19.72
C GLU A 7 -66.62 1.90 20.06
N LYS A 8 -65.76 1.61 19.08
CA LYS A 8 -64.54 0.82 19.26
C LYS A 8 -63.38 1.72 19.67
N ARG A 9 -62.95 1.62 20.94
CA ARG A 9 -61.68 2.18 21.44
C ARG A 9 -60.51 1.30 21.00
N TYR A 10 -59.62 1.84 20.17
CA TYR A 10 -58.34 1.20 19.81
C TYR A 10 -57.25 1.64 20.79
N LEU A 11 -56.70 0.68 21.54
CA LEU A 11 -55.59 0.87 22.48
C LEU A 11 -54.26 0.84 21.68
N PHE A 12 -53.62 2.00 21.52
CA PHE A 12 -52.31 2.11 20.86
C PHE A 12 -51.20 1.68 21.83
N LEU A 13 -50.61 0.51 21.61
CA LEU A 13 -49.48 -0.01 22.37
C LEU A 13 -48.18 0.58 21.78
N LEU A 14 -47.62 1.59 22.45
CA LEU A 14 -46.35 2.23 22.10
C LEU A 14 -45.18 1.26 22.36
N LEU A 15 -44.72 0.61 21.30
CA LEU A 15 -43.58 -0.28 21.31
C LEU A 15 -42.29 0.55 21.34
N VAL A 16 -41.73 0.75 22.52
CA VAL A 16 -40.46 1.48 22.71
C VAL A 16 -39.33 0.59 22.23
N ILE A 17 -38.90 0.81 20.97
CA ILE A 17 -37.73 0.15 20.41
C ILE A 17 -36.48 0.77 21.05
N PRO A 18 -35.63 0.01 21.77
CA PRO A 18 -34.40 0.55 22.33
C PRO A 18 -33.46 0.89 21.17
N PHE A 19 -33.28 2.18 20.93
CA PHE A 19 -32.30 2.68 19.98
C PHE A 19 -30.91 2.47 20.61
N PHE A 20 -30.27 1.34 20.32
CA PHE A 20 -28.86 1.16 20.62
C PHE A 20 -28.06 2.13 19.75
N ILE A 21 -27.69 3.28 20.33
CA ILE A 21 -26.78 4.24 19.69
C ILE A 21 -25.40 3.59 19.67
N TYR A 22 -25.03 3.01 18.52
CA TYR A 22 -23.66 2.57 18.27
C TYR A 22 -22.80 3.83 18.10
N ALA A 23 -22.07 4.22 19.15
CA ALA A 23 -21.14 5.32 19.09
C ALA A 23 -19.98 4.95 18.16
N GLN A 24 -20.05 5.33 16.89
CA GLN A 24 -18.91 5.25 15.99
C GLN A 24 -17.82 6.19 16.51
N LYS A 25 -16.67 5.64 16.90
CA LYS A 25 -15.52 6.45 17.31
C LYS A 25 -15.12 7.35 16.14
N LEU A 26 -15.32 8.66 16.29
CA LEU A 26 -14.81 9.66 15.36
C LEU A 26 -13.28 9.57 15.27
N PRO A 27 -12.65 9.90 14.13
CA PRO A 27 -11.18 9.82 13.97
C PRO A 27 -10.40 10.82 14.83
N ASN A 28 -11.06 11.82 15.43
CA ASN A 28 -10.39 12.93 16.12
C ASN A 28 -9.52 12.51 17.32
N PRO A 29 -9.94 11.62 18.25
CA PRO A 29 -9.09 11.17 19.35
C PRO A 29 -7.83 10.46 18.85
N ILE A 30 -7.96 9.62 17.82
CA ILE A 30 -6.85 8.88 17.21
C ILE A 30 -5.86 9.85 16.56
N ILE A 31 -6.37 10.85 15.83
CA ILE A 31 -5.55 11.92 15.25
C ILE A 31 -4.80 12.67 16.35
N ASN A 32 -5.48 13.09 17.42
CA ASN A 32 -4.86 13.84 18.51
C ASN A 32 -3.75 13.03 19.18
N GLN A 33 -3.97 11.74 19.43
CA GLN A 33 -2.95 10.84 19.96
C GLN A 33 -1.74 10.73 19.01
N ALA A 34 -1.98 10.53 17.71
CA ALA A 34 -0.92 10.42 16.71
C ALA A 34 -0.09 11.70 16.59
N LEU A 35 -0.73 12.86 16.73
CA LEU A 35 -0.06 14.16 16.76
C LEU A 35 0.75 14.38 18.05
N ALA A 36 0.21 14.00 19.21
CA ALA A 36 0.90 14.10 20.50
C ALA A 36 2.17 13.25 20.54
N LEU A 37 2.11 12.04 19.96
CA LEU A 37 3.26 11.13 19.79
C LEU A 37 4.22 11.56 18.67
N LYS A 38 3.92 12.65 17.95
CA LYS A 38 4.70 13.15 16.81
C LYS A 38 5.00 12.08 15.75
N LEU A 39 4.05 11.18 15.49
CA LEU A 39 4.23 10.08 14.53
C LEU A 39 4.59 10.57 13.12
N TYR A 40 4.12 11.77 12.76
CA TYR A 40 4.43 12.42 11.48
C TYR A 40 5.92 12.71 11.28
N ASP A 41 6.72 12.77 12.34
CA ASP A 41 8.16 13.07 12.24
C ASP A 41 9.03 11.81 12.28
N SER A 42 8.43 10.66 12.54
CA SER A 42 9.15 9.38 12.64
C SER A 42 9.82 8.99 11.32
N HIS A 43 10.96 8.31 11.43
CA HIS A 43 11.69 7.80 10.26
C HIS A 43 10.80 6.90 9.39
N VAL A 44 10.06 5.97 10.00
CA VAL A 44 9.19 5.04 9.29
C VAL A 44 8.09 5.76 8.50
N TRP A 45 7.47 6.78 9.08
CA TRP A 45 6.46 7.56 8.37
C TRP A 45 7.04 8.29 7.16
N LYS A 46 8.20 8.92 7.31
CA LYS A 46 8.91 9.58 6.21
C LYS A 46 9.29 8.57 5.12
N SER A 47 9.74 7.37 5.49
CA SER A 47 10.05 6.29 4.55
C SER A 47 8.82 5.80 3.79
N LEU A 48 7.69 5.55 4.47
CA LEU A 48 6.43 5.17 3.83
C LEU A 48 5.90 6.22 2.85
N LEU A 49 6.27 7.48 3.02
CA LEU A 49 5.91 8.59 2.13
C LEU A 49 7.00 8.94 1.10
N HIS A 50 8.14 8.24 1.11
CA HIS A 50 9.32 8.53 0.27
C HIS A 50 9.81 9.98 0.41
N VAL A 51 9.77 10.52 1.62
CA VAL A 51 10.13 11.91 1.92
C VAL A 51 11.61 12.02 2.29
N LYS A 52 12.33 12.87 1.57
CA LYS A 52 13.73 13.25 1.86
C LYS A 52 13.79 14.75 2.11
N SER A 53 14.39 15.16 3.24
CA SER A 53 14.48 16.58 3.62
C SER A 53 13.13 17.31 3.60
N ASN A 54 12.05 16.64 4.05
CA ASN A 54 10.67 17.11 4.02
C ASN A 54 10.04 17.33 2.63
N VAL A 55 10.71 16.92 1.56
CA VAL A 55 10.18 16.93 0.20
C VAL A 55 9.80 15.49 -0.21
N PRO A 56 8.56 15.24 -0.67
CA PRO A 56 8.17 13.92 -1.15
C PRO A 56 8.83 13.64 -2.50
N SER A 57 9.54 12.52 -2.60
CA SER A 57 10.10 12.05 -3.88
C SER A 57 9.01 11.54 -4.82
N ILE A 58 7.90 11.05 -4.25
CA ILE A 58 6.70 10.63 -4.96
C ILE A 58 5.65 11.74 -4.82
N ASN A 59 5.60 12.66 -5.78
CA ASN A 59 4.61 13.73 -5.82
C ASN A 59 3.44 13.37 -6.75
N ASP A 60 2.58 12.47 -6.30
CA ASP A 60 1.42 11.97 -7.03
C ASP A 60 0.16 12.03 -6.16
N SER A 61 -0.94 12.60 -6.68
CA SER A 61 -2.23 12.71 -5.99
C SER A 61 -2.91 11.37 -5.75
N THR A 62 -2.52 10.33 -6.48
CA THR A 62 -2.95 8.95 -6.25
C THR A 62 -2.25 8.33 -5.05
N PHE A 63 -1.10 8.86 -4.60
CA PHE A 63 -0.33 8.34 -3.47
C PHE A 63 -0.36 9.24 -2.23
N LEU A 64 -0.28 10.55 -2.41
CA LEU A 64 -0.34 11.55 -1.34
C LEU A 64 -1.78 12.06 -1.18
N LEU A 65 -2.40 11.76 -0.04
CA LEU A 65 -3.75 12.22 0.29
C LEU A 65 -3.83 13.73 0.49
N SER A 66 -2.71 14.37 0.83
CA SER A 66 -2.57 15.82 1.02
C SER A 66 -1.81 16.51 -0.11
N HIS A 67 -1.76 15.92 -1.31
CA HIS A 67 -0.96 16.40 -2.46
C HIS A 67 -1.04 17.92 -2.72
N SER A 68 -2.21 18.55 -2.63
CA SER A 68 -2.38 19.99 -2.89
C SER A 68 -1.80 20.92 -1.82
N ASN A 69 -1.64 20.43 -0.58
CA ASN A 69 -1.07 21.17 0.55
C ASN A 69 -0.32 20.20 1.44
N PHE A 70 0.74 19.62 0.88
CA PHE A 70 1.47 18.54 1.50
C PHE A 70 2.21 19.02 2.75
N SER A 71 2.00 18.30 3.85
CA SER A 71 2.90 18.29 4.99
C SER A 71 2.83 16.93 5.65
N LEU A 72 3.90 16.49 6.28
CA LEU A 72 3.92 15.20 6.99
C LEU A 72 2.75 15.06 7.98
N LYS A 73 2.41 16.16 8.67
CA LYS A 73 1.31 16.26 9.61
C LYS A 73 -0.05 16.15 8.91
N ASN A 74 -0.26 16.91 7.83
CA ASN A 74 -1.51 16.88 7.09
C ASN A 74 -1.74 15.50 6.44
N GLU A 75 -0.69 14.90 5.85
CA GLU A 75 -0.75 13.56 5.27
C GLU A 75 -1.13 12.50 6.31
N LEU A 76 -0.57 12.58 7.52
CA LEU A 76 -0.93 11.69 8.63
C LEU A 76 -2.41 11.82 9.01
N GLN A 77 -2.89 13.06 9.14
CA GLN A 77 -4.29 13.33 9.49
C GLN A 77 -5.25 12.82 8.40
N MET A 78 -4.95 13.10 7.13
CA MET A 78 -5.76 12.63 6.00
C MET A 78 -5.72 11.11 5.85
N THR A 79 -4.57 10.48 6.11
CA THR A 79 -4.43 9.03 6.14
C THR A 79 -5.34 8.42 7.19
N ILE A 80 -5.30 8.90 8.44
CA ILE A 80 -6.17 8.40 9.51
C ILE A 80 -7.64 8.61 9.14
N LYS A 81 -8.03 9.81 8.67
CA LYS A 81 -9.41 10.08 8.24
C LYS A 81 -9.88 9.12 7.15
N SER A 82 -9.00 8.76 6.20
CA SER A 82 -9.33 7.84 5.10
C SER A 82 -9.69 6.44 5.58
N PHE A 83 -9.23 6.02 6.77
CA PHE A 83 -9.55 4.72 7.35
C PHE A 83 -10.97 4.66 7.94
N PHE A 84 -11.60 5.80 8.18
CA PHE A 84 -12.97 5.90 8.71
C PHE A 84 -13.99 6.31 7.64
N ASN A 85 -13.56 6.49 6.39
CA ASN A 85 -14.44 6.96 5.32
C ASN A 85 -15.35 5.84 4.81
N THR A 86 -16.58 5.80 5.34
CA THR A 86 -17.61 4.82 4.96
C THR A 86 -18.15 4.99 3.54
N ASN A 87 -17.97 6.15 2.90
CA ASN A 87 -18.41 6.38 1.53
C ASN A 87 -17.51 5.69 0.50
N ALA A 88 -16.24 5.43 0.85
CA ALA A 88 -15.30 4.76 -0.05
C ALA A 88 -15.54 3.25 -0.04
N GLN A 89 -16.05 2.72 -1.16
CA GLN A 89 -16.38 1.29 -1.24
C GLN A 89 -15.20 0.43 -1.69
N ASN A 90 -15.15 -0.79 -1.15
CA ASN A 90 -14.26 -1.87 -1.57
C ASN A 90 -12.77 -1.44 -1.64
N ASN A 91 -12.14 -1.56 -2.81
CA ASN A 91 -10.69 -1.38 -2.97
C ASN A 91 -10.24 0.08 -2.84
N ASN A 92 -11.16 1.04 -2.95
CA ASN A 92 -10.84 2.47 -2.84
C ASN A 92 -10.86 2.98 -1.40
N HIS A 93 -11.30 2.14 -0.45
CA HIS A 93 -11.25 2.49 0.98
C HIS A 93 -9.80 2.66 1.46
N GLY A 94 -9.55 3.63 2.35
CA GLY A 94 -8.19 3.99 2.78
C GLY A 94 -7.39 2.80 3.32
N ILE A 95 -8.03 1.91 4.09
CA ILE A 95 -7.42 0.67 4.61
C ILE A 95 -6.94 -0.26 3.47
N CYS A 96 -7.70 -0.36 2.38
CA CYS A 96 -7.35 -1.24 1.25
C CYS A 96 -6.30 -0.62 0.34
N LYS A 97 -6.28 0.71 0.25
CA LYS A 97 -5.32 1.45 -0.57
C LYS A 97 -3.97 1.61 0.13
N TYR A 98 -3.98 1.85 1.44
CA TYR A 98 -2.80 2.08 2.27
C TYR A 98 -2.67 1.09 3.44
N PRO A 99 -2.55 -0.22 3.18
CA PRO A 99 -2.46 -1.23 4.23
C PRO A 99 -1.17 -1.15 5.05
N ALA A 100 -0.06 -0.65 4.50
CA ALA A 100 1.19 -0.50 5.24
C ALA A 100 1.08 0.67 6.24
N ARG A 101 0.56 1.81 5.78
CA ARG A 101 0.25 2.95 6.65
C ARG A 101 -0.74 2.56 7.74
N PHE A 102 -1.79 1.81 7.39
CA PHE A 102 -2.78 1.30 8.34
C PHE A 102 -2.14 0.36 9.38
N PHE A 103 -1.38 -0.64 8.93
CA PHE A 103 -0.68 -1.59 9.79
C PHE A 103 0.24 -0.88 10.79
N TRP A 104 1.06 0.04 10.30
CA TRP A 104 1.99 0.80 11.13
C TRP A 104 1.28 1.70 12.15
N LEU A 105 0.27 2.46 11.72
CA LEU A 105 -0.50 3.36 12.59
C LEU A 105 -1.26 2.59 13.66
N LYS A 106 -1.96 1.51 13.28
CA LYS A 106 -2.69 0.64 14.20
C LYS A 106 -1.79 0.15 15.32
N LYS A 107 -0.58 -0.29 14.96
CA LYS A 107 0.41 -0.76 15.92
C LYS A 107 0.95 0.35 16.83
N LYS A 108 1.37 1.50 16.27
CA LYS A 108 1.94 2.61 17.04
C LYS A 108 0.95 3.27 17.99
N LEU A 109 -0.34 3.19 17.69
CA LEU A 109 -1.41 3.75 18.51
C LEU A 109 -2.10 2.73 19.41
N ASN A 110 -1.68 1.45 19.36
CA ASN A 110 -2.27 0.34 20.09
C ASN A 110 -3.80 0.22 19.87
N LEU A 111 -4.21 0.28 18.60
CA LEU A 111 -5.61 0.21 18.18
C LEU A 111 -6.01 -1.22 17.79
N ASN A 112 -7.28 -1.55 17.97
CA ASN A 112 -7.84 -2.85 17.64
C ASN A 112 -8.56 -2.82 16.28
N ASP A 113 -8.76 -3.98 15.66
CA ASP A 113 -9.48 -4.05 14.39
C ASP A 113 -10.96 -3.64 14.49
N ASP A 114 -11.55 -3.72 15.69
CA ASP A 114 -12.91 -3.26 15.96
C ASP A 114 -13.02 -1.73 16.07
N ASP A 115 -11.90 -1.01 16.14
CA ASP A 115 -11.89 0.46 16.08
C ASP A 115 -12.12 0.98 14.66
N PHE A 116 -12.13 0.12 13.64
CA PHE A 116 -12.19 0.51 12.23
C PHE A 116 -13.32 -0.18 11.45
N PRO A 117 -13.82 0.45 10.37
CA PRO A 117 -14.62 -0.24 9.37
C PRO A 117 -13.87 -1.45 8.79
N LYS A 118 -14.61 -2.49 8.40
CA LYS A 118 -14.06 -3.73 7.82
C LYS A 118 -14.37 -3.82 6.32
N PRO A 119 -13.72 -3.03 5.46
CA PRO A 119 -13.92 -3.12 4.01
C PRO A 119 -13.43 -4.47 3.47
N LYS A 120 -14.03 -4.95 2.38
CA LYS A 120 -13.71 -6.27 1.81
C LYS A 120 -12.33 -6.39 1.17
N CYS A 121 -11.67 -5.28 0.83
CA CYS A 121 -10.34 -5.22 0.19
C CYS A 121 -10.00 -6.36 -0.82
N LYS A 122 -10.92 -6.67 -1.74
CA LYS A 122 -10.85 -7.86 -2.61
C LYS A 122 -9.50 -7.99 -3.34
N LEU A 123 -9.02 -6.92 -3.96
CA LEU A 123 -7.78 -6.96 -4.74
C LEU A 123 -6.55 -7.11 -3.83
N PHE A 124 -6.55 -6.49 -2.65
CA PHE A 124 -5.47 -6.65 -1.69
C PHE A 124 -5.41 -8.08 -1.16
N HIS A 125 -6.54 -8.69 -0.82
CA HIS A 125 -6.55 -10.11 -0.42
C HIS A 125 -6.11 -11.04 -1.55
N GLN A 126 -6.43 -10.74 -2.81
CA GLN A 126 -5.91 -11.50 -3.94
C GLN A 126 -4.38 -11.39 -4.05
N TYR A 127 -3.83 -10.18 -3.86
CA TYR A 127 -2.39 -9.98 -3.77
C TYR A 127 -1.76 -10.81 -2.65
N LEU A 128 -2.34 -10.76 -1.45
CA LEU A 128 -1.87 -11.55 -0.31
C LEU A 128 -1.90 -13.05 -0.59
N LYS A 129 -3.00 -13.56 -1.16
CA LYS A 129 -3.15 -14.98 -1.49
C LYS A 129 -2.17 -15.44 -2.57
N LYS A 130 -1.94 -14.61 -3.60
CA LYS A 130 -1.09 -14.97 -4.73
C LYS A 130 0.40 -14.92 -4.42
N THR A 131 0.82 -14.11 -3.45
CA THR A 131 2.24 -13.94 -3.14
C THR A 131 2.63 -14.56 -1.80
N GLY A 132 1.76 -14.49 -0.79
CA GLY A 132 1.94 -15.17 0.50
C GLY A 132 3.25 -14.83 1.22
N ALA A 133 3.83 -13.66 0.94
CA ALA A 133 5.23 -13.38 1.27
C ALA A 133 5.48 -13.41 2.79
N LYS A 134 6.49 -14.18 3.19
CA LYS A 134 6.96 -14.38 4.57
C LYS A 134 8.47 -14.17 4.72
N ASN A 135 9.19 -14.02 3.60
CA ASN A 135 10.60 -13.74 3.58
C ASN A 135 10.90 -12.77 2.43
N ILE A 136 11.77 -11.79 2.69
CA ILE A 136 12.21 -10.79 1.71
C ILE A 136 13.73 -10.87 1.59
N GLN A 137 14.19 -11.08 0.36
CA GLN A 137 15.61 -11.11 0.01
C GLN A 137 15.90 -9.99 -0.99
N LEU A 138 17.10 -9.45 -0.95
CA LEU A 138 17.62 -8.55 -1.98
C LEU A 138 18.38 -9.38 -3.02
N VAL A 139 18.04 -9.22 -4.30
CA VAL A 139 18.69 -9.93 -5.39
C VAL A 139 19.45 -8.92 -6.23
N PHE A 140 20.72 -9.21 -6.50
CA PHE A 140 21.57 -8.45 -7.41
C PHE A 140 21.88 -9.28 -8.65
N VAL A 141 21.81 -8.65 -9.83
CA VAL A 141 22.18 -9.25 -11.12
C VAL A 141 23.34 -8.45 -11.69
N SER A 142 24.42 -9.15 -12.06
CA SER A 142 25.64 -8.54 -12.63
C SER A 142 25.35 -7.75 -13.89
N GLU A 143 26.24 -6.89 -14.33
CA GLU A 143 26.17 -6.17 -15.59
C GLU A 143 25.85 -7.03 -16.84
N ASN A 144 25.25 -6.40 -17.84
CA ASN A 144 25.11 -6.92 -19.19
C ASN A 144 25.58 -5.87 -20.19
N THR A 145 26.79 -6.03 -20.72
CA THR A 145 27.41 -5.09 -21.66
C THR A 145 26.73 -5.05 -23.03
N SER A 146 25.91 -6.05 -23.35
CA SER A 146 25.16 -6.13 -24.61
C SER A 146 23.87 -5.31 -24.58
N SER A 147 23.42 -4.83 -23.41
CA SER A 147 22.22 -4.02 -23.26
C SER A 147 22.47 -2.75 -22.43
N PRO A 148 22.32 -1.55 -23.01
CA PRO A 148 22.51 -0.29 -22.28
C PRO A 148 21.66 -0.18 -21.00
N SER A 149 20.46 -0.77 -20.98
CA SER A 149 19.56 -0.73 -19.82
C SER A 149 19.98 -1.62 -18.66
N SER A 150 20.89 -2.57 -18.87
CA SER A 150 21.38 -3.53 -17.87
C SER A 150 22.90 -3.45 -17.66
N MET A 151 23.56 -2.46 -18.28
CA MET A 151 25.02 -2.36 -18.32
C MET A 151 25.67 -2.15 -16.94
N MET A 152 24.93 -1.62 -15.97
CA MET A 152 25.43 -1.41 -14.59
C MET A 152 25.00 -2.50 -13.60
N GLY A 153 24.29 -3.53 -14.08
CA GLY A 153 23.58 -4.44 -13.21
C GLY A 153 22.37 -3.78 -12.56
N HIS A 154 21.62 -4.54 -11.76
CA HIS A 154 20.46 -4.01 -11.07
C HIS A 154 20.08 -4.85 -9.86
N VAL A 155 19.34 -4.22 -8.94
CA VAL A 155 18.80 -4.86 -7.74
C VAL A 155 17.28 -4.94 -7.80
N PHE A 156 16.72 -5.99 -7.21
CA PHE A 156 15.29 -6.13 -7.01
C PHE A 156 15.02 -7.00 -5.77
N PHE A 157 13.77 -7.03 -5.29
CA PHE A 157 13.42 -7.85 -4.14
C PHE A 157 12.83 -9.20 -4.58
N LYS A 158 13.22 -10.27 -3.88
CA LYS A 158 12.57 -11.56 -3.96
C LYS A 158 11.67 -11.73 -2.75
N LEU A 159 10.40 -12.01 -3.01
CA LEU A 159 9.39 -12.37 -2.03
C LEU A 159 9.22 -13.89 -2.06
N THR A 160 9.42 -14.54 -0.92
CA THR A 160 9.19 -15.97 -0.76
C THR A 160 8.04 -16.20 0.21
N GLY A 161 7.10 -17.04 -0.17
CA GLY A 161 5.89 -17.35 0.57
C GLY A 161 5.39 -18.76 0.30
N TYR A 162 4.23 -19.08 0.86
CA TYR A 162 3.55 -20.36 0.66
C TYR A 162 2.05 -20.14 0.48
N ASP A 163 1.43 -20.95 -0.38
CA ASP A 163 -0.03 -20.99 -0.48
C ASP A 163 -0.67 -21.90 0.60
N ALA A 164 -1.99 -22.01 0.58
CA ALA A 164 -2.74 -22.84 1.54
C ALA A 164 -2.43 -24.34 1.42
N SER A 165 -1.88 -24.78 0.28
CA SER A 165 -1.45 -26.15 0.02
C SER A 165 0.03 -26.37 0.30
N HIS A 166 0.71 -25.41 0.96
CA HIS A 166 2.15 -25.41 1.26
C HIS A 166 3.04 -25.43 0.01
N THR A 167 2.53 -25.02 -1.14
CA THR A 167 3.34 -24.84 -2.35
C THR A 167 4.13 -23.54 -2.22
N LYS A 168 5.44 -23.60 -2.47
CA LYS A 168 6.32 -22.44 -2.44
C LYS A 168 5.94 -21.45 -3.54
N LEU A 169 5.75 -20.19 -3.16
CA LEU A 169 5.47 -19.07 -4.05
C LEU A 169 6.67 -18.12 -4.02
N GLU A 170 7.23 -17.81 -5.19
CA GLU A 170 8.38 -16.90 -5.31
C GLU A 170 8.09 -15.83 -6.35
N HIS A 171 8.21 -14.57 -5.94
CA HIS A 171 7.96 -13.42 -6.81
C HIS A 171 9.10 -12.41 -6.74
N ALA A 172 9.40 -11.77 -7.86
CA ALA A 172 10.30 -10.65 -7.95
C ALA A 172 9.51 -9.33 -7.94
N VAL A 173 9.94 -8.38 -7.11
CA VAL A 173 9.47 -6.98 -7.13
C VAL A 173 10.60 -6.11 -7.66
N SER A 174 10.43 -5.61 -8.89
CA SER A 174 11.40 -4.77 -9.59
C SER A 174 10.86 -3.35 -9.78
N PHE A 175 11.74 -2.35 -9.79
CA PHE A 175 11.43 -0.98 -10.18
C PHE A 175 12.15 -0.65 -11.49
N PHE A 176 11.42 -0.28 -12.54
CA PHE A 176 12.01 -0.01 -13.84
C PHE A 176 11.27 1.08 -14.62
N THR A 177 11.87 1.53 -15.72
CA THR A 177 11.26 2.43 -16.70
C THR A 177 11.18 1.79 -18.09
N VAL A 178 10.25 2.27 -18.92
CA VAL A 178 10.09 1.82 -20.32
C VAL A 178 10.68 2.89 -21.24
N ILE A 179 11.61 2.47 -22.10
CA ILE A 179 12.18 3.33 -23.13
C ILE A 179 11.17 3.49 -24.27
N ASP A 180 10.69 4.72 -24.45
CA ASP A 180 9.64 5.08 -25.42
C ASP A 180 10.19 5.84 -26.65
N THR A 181 11.52 5.97 -26.75
CA THR A 181 12.18 6.73 -27.81
C THR A 181 13.45 6.05 -28.29
N ILE A 182 13.69 6.11 -29.59
CA ILE A 182 14.94 5.65 -30.22
C ILE A 182 15.98 6.78 -30.36
N ASN A 183 15.60 8.03 -30.06
CA ASN A 183 16.52 9.16 -30.17
C ASN A 183 17.42 9.22 -28.92
N PRO A 184 18.74 9.01 -29.05
CA PRO A 184 19.65 8.91 -27.90
C PRO A 184 19.76 10.23 -27.13
N LEU A 185 19.65 11.39 -27.78
CA LEU A 185 19.69 12.70 -27.12
C LEU A 185 18.43 12.92 -26.28
N VAL A 186 17.26 12.56 -26.82
CA VAL A 186 15.99 12.63 -26.09
C VAL A 186 16.02 11.66 -24.91
N LEU A 187 16.54 10.44 -25.10
CA LEU A 187 16.69 9.48 -24.02
C LEU A 187 17.62 10.01 -22.92
N MET A 188 18.79 10.56 -23.28
CA MET A 188 19.71 11.16 -22.31
C MET A 188 19.05 12.27 -21.49
N VAL A 189 18.37 13.22 -22.14
CA VAL A 189 17.66 14.31 -21.44
C VAL A 189 16.53 13.76 -20.57
N LYS A 190 15.79 12.76 -21.05
CA LYS A 190 14.71 12.12 -20.28
C LYS A 190 15.23 11.40 -19.06
N SER A 191 16.30 10.62 -19.18
CA SER A 191 16.88 9.88 -18.06
C SER A 191 17.57 10.81 -17.06
N THR A 192 18.28 11.85 -17.50
CA THR A 192 19.11 12.66 -16.59
C THR A 192 18.43 13.91 -16.04
N ILE A 193 17.55 14.56 -16.82
CA ILE A 193 17.01 15.89 -16.50
C ILE A 193 15.52 15.81 -16.16
N THR A 194 14.68 15.29 -17.06
CA THR A 194 13.22 15.38 -16.88
C THR A 194 12.64 14.23 -16.05
N GLY A 195 13.32 13.10 -16.04
CA GLY A 195 12.84 11.81 -15.54
C GLY A 195 11.95 11.08 -16.53
N MET A 196 11.93 9.76 -16.41
CA MET A 196 11.05 8.83 -17.12
C MET A 196 9.97 8.28 -16.18
N LYS A 197 8.92 7.66 -16.71
CA LYS A 197 7.91 6.99 -15.87
C LYS A 197 8.48 5.69 -15.33
N GLY A 198 8.51 5.56 -14.00
CA GLY A 198 8.94 4.38 -13.27
C GLY A 198 7.76 3.60 -12.70
N PHE A 199 7.87 2.28 -12.68
CA PHE A 199 6.81 1.40 -12.19
C PHE A 199 7.39 0.27 -11.34
N PHE A 200 6.71 -0.04 -10.23
CA PHE A 200 6.93 -1.28 -9.49
C PHE A 200 6.14 -2.40 -10.14
N ILE A 201 6.82 -3.51 -10.46
CA ILE A 201 6.18 -4.69 -11.04
C ILE A 201 6.52 -5.92 -10.23
N LEU A 202 5.47 -6.73 -10.03
CA LEU A 202 5.54 -8.06 -9.46
C LEU A 202 5.54 -9.11 -10.59
N ARG A 203 6.52 -10.02 -10.61
CA ARG A 203 6.61 -11.13 -11.58
C ARG A 203 6.93 -12.46 -10.90
N PRO A 204 6.60 -13.61 -11.50
CA PRO A 204 7.13 -14.90 -11.03
C PRO A 204 8.65 -14.89 -11.02
N TYR A 205 9.26 -15.26 -9.89
CA TYR A 205 10.72 -15.19 -9.71
C TYR A 205 11.46 -16.09 -10.70
N LYS A 206 10.97 -17.32 -10.88
CA LYS A 206 11.58 -18.32 -11.77
C LYS A 206 11.73 -17.82 -13.21
N GLU A 207 10.67 -17.24 -13.77
CA GLU A 207 10.68 -16.70 -15.14
C GLU A 207 11.68 -15.54 -15.31
N GLN A 208 11.83 -14.71 -14.28
CA GLN A 208 12.77 -13.60 -14.32
C GLN A 208 14.23 -14.09 -14.24
N ILE A 209 14.51 -15.07 -13.40
CA ILE A 209 15.86 -15.63 -13.22
C ILE A 209 16.31 -16.49 -14.40
N GLU A 210 15.41 -17.30 -14.96
CA GLU A 210 15.75 -18.15 -16.11
C GLU A 210 16.25 -17.31 -17.30
N ARG A 211 15.64 -16.15 -17.53
CA ARG A 211 16.09 -15.19 -18.54
C ARG A 211 17.49 -14.68 -18.27
N TYR A 212 17.77 -14.25 -17.04
CA TYR A 212 19.10 -13.72 -16.68
C TYR A 212 20.19 -14.78 -16.79
N LEU A 213 19.92 -16.01 -16.36
CA LEU A 213 20.90 -17.09 -16.39
C LEU A 213 21.11 -17.65 -17.80
N LYS A 214 20.03 -17.89 -18.56
CA LYS A 214 20.10 -18.65 -19.83
C LYS A 214 20.18 -17.78 -21.07
N GLU A 215 19.46 -16.65 -21.07
CA GLU A 215 19.41 -15.76 -22.25
C GLU A 215 20.50 -14.69 -22.17
N GLU A 216 20.72 -14.14 -20.96
CA GLU A 216 21.70 -13.06 -20.76
C GLU A 216 23.06 -13.53 -20.23
N ASN A 217 23.21 -14.79 -19.77
CA ASN A 217 24.43 -15.34 -19.17
C ASN A 217 25.02 -14.49 -18.01
N ARG A 218 24.15 -14.05 -17.10
CA ARG A 218 24.52 -13.15 -15.98
C ARG A 218 24.64 -13.89 -14.66
N ASN A 219 25.50 -13.38 -13.78
CA ASN A 219 25.63 -13.86 -12.41
C ASN A 219 24.54 -13.22 -11.53
N ILE A 220 24.05 -13.99 -10.55
CA ILE A 220 23.00 -13.57 -9.63
C ILE A 220 23.43 -13.89 -8.20
N TRP A 221 23.17 -12.95 -7.29
CA TRP A 221 23.39 -13.12 -5.87
C TRP A 221 22.10 -12.81 -5.12
N GLU A 222 21.67 -13.72 -4.24
CA GLU A 222 20.54 -13.53 -3.34
C GLU A 222 21.05 -13.28 -1.92
N TYR A 223 20.63 -12.17 -1.32
CA TYR A 223 20.99 -11.77 0.03
C TYR A 223 19.74 -11.72 0.91
N SER A 224 19.66 -12.61 1.89
CA SER A 224 18.57 -12.60 2.87
C SER A 224 18.73 -11.43 3.84
N LEU A 225 17.71 -10.58 3.93
CA LEU A 225 17.73 -9.44 4.83
C LEU A 225 17.36 -9.89 6.24
N ASN A 226 18.10 -9.39 7.24
CA ASN A 226 17.79 -9.63 8.65
C ASN A 226 16.69 -8.68 9.12
N LEU A 227 15.43 -9.03 8.81
CA LEU A 227 14.25 -8.22 9.11
C LEU A 227 13.35 -8.94 10.10
N SER A 228 12.81 -8.21 11.08
CA SER A 228 11.73 -8.72 11.94
C SER A 228 10.47 -9.02 11.11
N GLU A 229 9.59 -9.88 11.64
CA GLU A 229 8.31 -10.19 10.98
C GLU A 229 7.49 -8.92 10.68
N GLU A 230 7.58 -7.93 11.58
CA GLU A 230 6.88 -6.66 11.45
C GLU A 230 7.41 -5.82 10.29
N GLU A 231 8.73 -5.73 10.16
CA GLU A 231 9.38 -5.01 9.07
C GLU A 231 9.11 -5.68 7.73
N GLN A 232 9.15 -7.01 7.69
CA GLN A 232 8.81 -7.78 6.50
C GLN A 232 7.36 -7.52 6.08
N GLN A 233 6.41 -7.58 7.03
CA GLN A 233 5.00 -7.30 6.75
C GLN A 233 4.80 -5.85 6.27
N LEU A 234 5.49 -4.90 6.89
CA LEU A 234 5.39 -3.48 6.53
C LEU A 234 5.89 -3.24 5.09
N ILE A 235 7.08 -3.76 4.74
CA ILE A 235 7.65 -3.64 3.39
C ILE A 235 6.74 -4.32 2.37
N TYR A 236 6.27 -5.53 2.67
CA TYR A 236 5.39 -6.28 1.81
C TYR A 236 4.07 -5.54 1.52
N TYR A 237 3.44 -4.98 2.55
CA TYR A 237 2.25 -4.14 2.36
C TYR A 237 2.56 -2.86 1.62
N HIS A 238 3.76 -2.30 1.78
CA HIS A 238 4.13 -1.06 1.12
C HIS A 238 4.34 -1.27 -0.39
N PHE A 239 4.84 -2.43 -0.84
CA PHE A 239 4.85 -2.76 -2.27
C PHE A 239 3.46 -2.70 -2.90
N TRP A 240 2.41 -3.06 -2.15
CA TRP A 240 1.03 -2.88 -2.60
C TRP A 240 0.61 -1.40 -2.68
N GLU A 241 1.10 -0.54 -1.79
CA GLU A 241 0.79 0.91 -1.83
C GLU A 241 1.46 1.61 -3.02
N LEU A 242 2.59 1.08 -3.48
CA LEU A 242 3.36 1.61 -4.61
C LEU A 242 2.85 1.12 -5.97
N LYS A 243 1.89 0.20 -5.99
CA LYS A 243 1.25 -0.22 -7.25
C LYS A 243 0.48 0.98 -7.84
N ASP A 244 0.58 1.15 -9.15
CA ASP A 244 -0.12 2.19 -9.92
C ASP A 244 0.21 3.64 -9.52
N VAL A 245 1.34 3.86 -8.82
CA VAL A 245 1.84 5.19 -8.48
C VAL A 245 2.78 5.69 -9.57
N ASN A 246 2.62 6.94 -9.99
CA ASN A 246 3.50 7.58 -10.96
C ASN A 246 4.77 8.08 -10.27
N ILE A 247 5.82 7.27 -10.34
CA ILE A 247 7.14 7.58 -9.78
C ILE A 247 8.05 8.01 -10.93
N LYS A 248 8.83 9.07 -10.74
CA LYS A 248 9.87 9.43 -11.72
C LYS A 248 11.09 8.53 -11.53
N TYR A 249 11.50 7.89 -12.61
CA TYR A 249 12.78 7.20 -12.75
C TYR A 249 13.79 8.19 -13.31
N LEU A 250 14.81 8.53 -12.51
CA LEU A 250 15.95 9.37 -12.88
C LEU A 250 17.20 8.48 -12.93
#